data_AF-C9JF79-F1
#
_entry.id   AF-C9JF79-F1
#
_cell.length_a   1.000
_cell.length_b   1.000
_cell.length_c   1.000
_cell.angle_alpha   90.00
_cell.angle_beta   90.00
_cell.angle_gamma   90.00
#
_symmetry.space_group_name_H-M   'P 1'
#
loop_
_entity.id
_entity.type
_entity.pdbx_description
1 polymer ?
#
loop_
_entity_poly.entity_id
_entity_poly.type
_entity_poly.pdbx_seq_one_letter_code
_entity_poly.pdbx_strand_id
1 'polypeptide(L)'
;MRRCSYFPKDVTVFDKDDKSEPIRVLVTGAAGQIAYSLLYSIGNGSVFGKDQPIILVLLDITPMMGVLDGVLMELQDCALPLLKDVIATDKEDVAFKDLDVAILVGSMPRREGMERKDLLKANVKIFKSQGAALDKYAKKSVKVIVVGNPANTNCLTASKSAPSIPKENFSCLTRLDHNRAKAQIALKLGVTANDVKNVIIWGNHSSTQYPDVNHAKVKLQG
;
A
#
# COMPACT_ATOMS: atom_id res chain seq x y z
N MET A 1 -13.26 -6.67 -35.80
CA MET A 1 -12.26 -7.43 -35.01
C MET A 1 -12.72 -8.87 -34.91
N ARG A 2 -12.01 -9.80 -35.55
CA ARG A 2 -12.34 -11.22 -35.56
C ARG A 2 -12.02 -11.82 -34.19
N ARG A 3 -12.98 -12.51 -33.56
CA ARG A 3 -12.74 -13.30 -32.34
C ARG A 3 -11.72 -14.38 -32.67
N CYS A 4 -10.60 -14.39 -31.97
CA CYS A 4 -9.61 -15.45 -32.08
C CYS A 4 -10.19 -16.71 -31.41
N SER A 5 -10.63 -17.67 -32.20
CA SER A 5 -11.27 -18.92 -31.77
C SER A 5 -10.27 -20.09 -31.67
N TYR A 6 -9.08 -19.83 -31.13
CA TYR A 6 -8.01 -20.84 -31.02
C TYR A 6 -7.49 -20.90 -29.58
N PHE A 7 -8.28 -21.50 -28.68
CA PHE A 7 -7.76 -22.07 -27.44
C PHE A 7 -7.52 -23.57 -27.68
N PRO A 8 -6.28 -24.06 -27.63
CA PRO A 8 -5.99 -25.49 -27.74
C PRO A 8 -6.68 -26.27 -26.63
N LYS A 9 -7.21 -27.45 -26.94
CA LYS A 9 -7.91 -28.34 -25.99
C LYS A 9 -6.99 -29.02 -24.96
N ASP A 10 -5.68 -28.85 -25.10
CA ASP A 10 -4.67 -29.53 -24.28
C ASP A 10 -3.87 -28.54 -23.43
N VAL A 11 -4.56 -27.82 -22.54
CA VAL A 11 -3.88 -27.13 -21.43
C VAL A 11 -3.58 -28.19 -20.37
N THR A 12 -2.34 -28.67 -20.33
CA THR A 12 -1.85 -29.47 -19.20
C THR A 12 -1.89 -28.61 -17.94
N VAL A 13 -2.78 -28.97 -17.01
CA VAL A 13 -2.85 -28.39 -15.67
C VAL A 13 -1.64 -28.91 -14.89
N PHE A 14 -0.69 -28.02 -14.58
CA PHE A 14 0.39 -28.32 -13.66
C PHE A 14 -0.12 -28.04 -12.24
N ASP A 15 -0.39 -29.08 -11.46
CA ASP A 15 -0.60 -28.92 -10.02
C ASP A 15 0.73 -28.56 -9.36
N LYS A 16 0.89 -27.27 -9.04
CA LYS A 16 1.96 -26.81 -8.16
C LYS A 16 1.35 -26.66 -6.77
N ASP A 17 1.84 -27.46 -5.82
CA ASP A 17 1.55 -27.41 -4.40
C ASP A 17 1.71 -25.97 -3.85
N ASP A 18 0.65 -25.17 -3.89
CA ASP A 18 0.60 -23.86 -3.28
C ASP A 18 0.08 -24.02 -1.85
N LYS A 19 1.00 -24.31 -0.93
CA LYS A 19 0.66 -24.78 0.43
C LYS A 19 0.14 -23.69 1.37
N SER A 20 0.15 -22.42 0.97
CA SER A 20 -0.28 -21.29 1.79
C SER A 20 -1.57 -20.67 1.25
N GLU A 21 -2.52 -20.38 2.15
CA GLU A 21 -3.74 -19.68 1.78
C GLU A 21 -3.42 -18.27 1.25
N PRO A 22 -4.08 -17.81 0.17
CA PRO A 22 -3.86 -16.46 -0.34
C PRO A 22 -4.25 -15.39 0.67
N ILE A 23 -3.37 -14.41 0.87
CA ILE A 23 -3.68 -13.22 1.67
C ILE A 23 -4.39 -12.18 0.82
N ARG A 24 -5.35 -11.46 1.43
CA ARG A 24 -6.09 -10.37 0.77
C ARG A 24 -5.46 -9.03 1.08
N VAL A 25 -4.96 -8.37 0.04
CA VAL A 25 -4.20 -7.11 0.15
C VAL A 25 -4.96 -5.99 -0.56
N LEU A 26 -5.48 -5.04 0.21
CA LEU A 26 -6.13 -3.84 -0.32
C LEU A 26 -5.11 -2.74 -0.61
N VAL A 27 -5.25 -2.08 -1.76
CA VAL A 27 -4.63 -0.79 -2.08
C VAL A 27 -5.73 0.21 -2.45
N THR A 28 -5.83 1.33 -1.73
CA THR A 28 -6.77 2.43 -2.07
C THR A 28 -6.10 3.49 -2.94
N GLY A 29 -6.84 4.25 -3.75
CA GLY A 29 -6.23 5.14 -4.74
C GLY A 29 -5.39 4.36 -5.75
N ALA A 30 -5.87 3.16 -6.11
CA ALA A 30 -5.14 2.16 -6.86
C ALA A 30 -4.85 2.56 -8.32
N ALA A 31 -5.58 3.52 -8.87
CA ALA A 31 -5.30 4.11 -10.18
C ALA A 31 -4.24 5.23 -10.11
N GLY A 32 -3.72 5.54 -8.92
CA GLY A 32 -2.70 6.57 -8.71
C GLY A 32 -1.26 6.09 -8.96
N GLN A 33 -0.35 7.05 -9.14
CA GLN A 33 1.06 6.81 -9.47
C GLN A 33 1.82 5.96 -8.44
N ILE A 34 1.56 6.19 -7.15
CA ILE A 34 2.18 5.40 -6.06
C ILE A 34 1.72 3.95 -6.16
N ALA A 35 0.43 3.73 -6.37
CA ALA A 35 -0.13 2.39 -6.51
C ALA A 35 0.41 1.70 -7.76
N TYR A 36 0.47 2.38 -8.90
CA TYR A 36 1.01 1.83 -10.14
C TYR A 36 2.42 1.22 -9.96
N SER A 37 3.31 1.92 -9.23
CA SER A 37 4.65 1.38 -8.89
C SER A 37 4.62 0.23 -7.87
N LEU A 38 3.65 0.26 -6.95
CA LEU A 38 3.56 -0.68 -5.83
C LEU A 38 2.94 -2.03 -6.22
N LEU A 39 1.90 -2.02 -7.06
CA LEU A 39 1.06 -3.19 -7.34
C LEU A 39 1.84 -4.34 -7.95
N TYR A 40 2.72 -4.06 -8.91
CA TYR A 40 3.62 -5.07 -9.48
C TYR A 40 4.56 -5.68 -8.43
N SER A 41 5.10 -4.85 -7.53
CA SER A 41 5.99 -5.31 -6.46
C SER A 41 5.27 -6.19 -5.43
N ILE A 42 3.99 -5.94 -5.18
CA ILE A 42 3.14 -6.83 -4.38
C ILE A 42 2.95 -8.15 -5.14
N GLY A 43 2.41 -8.10 -6.36
CA GLY A 43 2.06 -9.29 -7.13
C GLY A 43 3.25 -10.20 -7.48
N ASN A 44 4.46 -9.65 -7.60
CA ASN A 44 5.67 -10.45 -7.89
C ASN A 44 6.35 -11.03 -6.63
N GLY A 45 5.78 -10.81 -5.43
CA GLY A 45 6.28 -11.34 -4.17
C GLY A 45 7.42 -10.57 -3.52
N SER A 46 7.75 -9.35 -3.98
CA SER A 46 8.81 -8.53 -3.35
C SER A 46 8.40 -7.99 -1.98
N VAL A 47 7.10 -7.92 -1.69
CA VAL A 47 6.56 -7.41 -0.42
C VAL A 47 6.33 -8.52 0.60
N PHE A 48 5.68 -9.61 0.20
CA PHE A 48 5.22 -10.67 1.10
C PHE A 48 6.01 -11.98 1.00
N GLY A 49 7.03 -12.05 0.15
CA GLY A 49 7.82 -13.25 -0.09
C GLY A 49 7.45 -13.95 -1.39
N LYS A 50 8.34 -14.84 -1.84
CA LYS A 50 8.24 -15.51 -3.14
C LYS A 50 7.32 -16.74 -3.15
N ASP A 51 6.78 -17.11 -2.00
CA ASP A 51 5.95 -18.30 -1.78
C ASP A 51 4.59 -17.96 -1.13
N GLN A 52 4.19 -16.68 -1.15
CA GLN A 52 2.92 -16.22 -0.59
C GLN A 52 1.96 -15.84 -1.73
N PRO A 53 0.88 -16.60 -1.95
CA PRO A 53 -0.20 -16.24 -2.85
C PRO A 53 -0.94 -15.00 -2.37
N ILE A 54 -1.39 -14.17 -3.32
CA ILE A 54 -1.99 -12.87 -3.06
C ILE A 54 -3.27 -12.71 -3.86
N ILE A 55 -4.30 -12.20 -3.21
CA ILE A 55 -5.46 -11.58 -3.86
C ILE A 55 -5.31 -10.07 -3.70
N LEU A 56 -5.14 -9.35 -4.81
CA LEU A 56 -5.07 -7.90 -4.80
C LEU A 56 -6.49 -7.33 -4.87
N VAL A 57 -6.79 -6.41 -3.97
CA VAL A 57 -8.04 -5.66 -3.98
C VAL A 57 -7.71 -4.20 -4.24
N LEU A 58 -8.28 -3.63 -5.29
CA LEU A 58 -8.00 -2.29 -5.78
C LEU A 58 -9.25 -1.44 -5.56
N LEU A 59 -9.12 -0.42 -4.71
CA LEU A 59 -10.18 0.56 -4.47
C LEU A 59 -9.80 1.91 -5.06
N ASP A 60 -10.68 2.49 -5.86
CA ASP A 60 -10.59 3.89 -6.25
C ASP A 60 -11.96 4.57 -6.23
N ILE A 61 -12.00 5.86 -6.51
CA ILE A 61 -13.25 6.61 -6.63
C ILE A 61 -13.91 6.33 -7.98
N THR A 62 -15.25 6.41 -8.04
CA THR A 62 -16.03 6.16 -9.28
C THR A 62 -15.46 6.86 -10.53
N PRO A 63 -15.03 8.15 -10.49
CA PRO A 63 -14.45 8.81 -11.66
C PRO A 63 -13.15 8.17 -12.19
N MET A 64 -12.44 7.40 -11.37
CA MET A 64 -11.17 6.76 -11.73
C MET A 64 -11.34 5.32 -12.21
N MET A 65 -12.56 4.76 -12.21
CA MET A 65 -12.79 3.35 -12.56
C MET A 65 -12.28 2.99 -13.96
N GLY A 66 -12.41 3.88 -14.95
CA GLY A 66 -11.86 3.63 -16.29
C GLY A 66 -10.33 3.52 -16.31
N VAL A 67 -9.62 4.24 -15.43
CA VAL A 67 -8.16 4.09 -15.28
C VAL A 67 -7.83 2.83 -14.49
N LEU A 68 -8.63 2.52 -13.46
CA LEU A 68 -8.47 1.33 -12.64
C LEU A 68 -8.64 0.04 -13.46
N ASP A 69 -9.57 0.02 -14.41
CA ASP A 69 -9.76 -1.08 -15.36
C ASP A 69 -8.50 -1.31 -16.21
N GLY A 70 -7.83 -0.24 -16.63
CA GLY A 70 -6.53 -0.33 -17.31
C GLY A 70 -5.45 -0.95 -16.43
N VAL A 71 -5.36 -0.55 -15.16
CA VAL A 71 -4.42 -1.14 -14.20
C VAL A 71 -4.71 -2.62 -13.96
N LEU A 72 -5.99 -3.01 -13.89
CA LEU A 72 -6.41 -4.40 -13.79
C LEU A 72 -5.93 -5.22 -14.99
N MET A 73 -6.12 -4.71 -16.22
CA MET A 73 -5.65 -5.36 -17.44
C MET A 73 -4.12 -5.56 -17.42
N GLU A 74 -3.36 -4.53 -17.07
CA GLU A 74 -1.90 -4.63 -17.00
C GLU A 74 -1.42 -5.67 -15.98
N LEU A 75 -2.08 -5.76 -14.82
CA LEU A 75 -1.76 -6.78 -13.81
C LEU A 75 -2.04 -8.21 -14.30
N GLN A 76 -3.11 -8.40 -15.06
CA GLN A 76 -3.45 -9.69 -15.68
C GLN A 76 -2.43 -10.06 -16.77
N ASP A 77 -2.03 -9.09 -17.60
CA ASP A 77 -1.03 -9.26 -18.67
C ASP A 77 0.36 -9.60 -18.13
N CYS A 78 0.67 -9.26 -16.88
CA CYS A 78 1.93 -9.63 -16.23
C CYS A 78 2.05 -11.12 -15.90
N ALA A 79 0.96 -11.91 -15.95
CA ALA A 79 0.94 -13.35 -15.69
C ALA A 79 1.70 -13.77 -14.40
N LEU A 80 1.51 -13.01 -13.31
CA LEU A 80 2.25 -13.19 -12.07
C LEU A 80 1.77 -14.44 -11.31
N PRO A 81 2.62 -15.45 -11.05
CA PRO A 81 2.19 -16.76 -10.52
C PRO A 81 1.63 -16.71 -9.08
N LEU A 82 2.03 -15.70 -8.30
CA LEU A 82 1.54 -15.48 -6.94
C LEU A 82 0.20 -14.74 -6.92
N LEU A 83 -0.16 -14.06 -8.00
CA LEU A 83 -1.36 -13.25 -8.08
C LEU A 83 -2.55 -14.13 -8.47
N LYS A 84 -3.34 -14.54 -7.49
CA LYS A 84 -4.45 -15.48 -7.68
C LYS A 84 -5.71 -14.82 -8.17
N ASP A 85 -5.92 -13.56 -7.79
CA ASP A 85 -7.07 -12.76 -8.22
C ASP A 85 -6.77 -11.27 -8.07
N VAL A 86 -7.46 -10.45 -8.85
CA VAL A 86 -7.41 -8.98 -8.79
C VAL A 86 -8.84 -8.45 -8.84
N ILE A 87 -9.27 -7.81 -7.76
CA ILE A 87 -10.62 -7.28 -7.60
C ILE A 87 -10.55 -5.75 -7.69
N ALA A 88 -11.06 -5.16 -8.77
CA ALA A 88 -11.19 -3.71 -8.91
C ALA A 88 -12.60 -3.23 -8.55
N THR A 89 -12.73 -2.20 -7.72
CA THR A 89 -14.04 -1.69 -7.28
C THR A 89 -13.97 -0.23 -6.82
N ASP A 90 -15.12 0.44 -6.78
CA ASP A 90 -15.33 1.72 -6.11
C ASP A 90 -16.17 1.59 -4.82
N LYS A 91 -16.47 0.35 -4.39
CA LYS A 91 -17.34 0.07 -3.24
C LYS A 91 -16.55 -0.41 -2.03
N GLU A 92 -16.75 0.24 -0.89
CA GLU A 92 -16.03 -0.10 0.35
C GLU A 92 -16.41 -1.47 0.92
N ASP A 93 -17.66 -1.92 0.78
CA ASP A 93 -18.10 -3.24 1.27
C ASP A 93 -17.47 -4.41 0.50
N VAL A 94 -17.14 -4.19 -0.78
CA VAL A 94 -16.37 -5.14 -1.58
C VAL A 94 -14.88 -5.04 -1.24
N ALA A 95 -14.34 -3.82 -1.21
CA ALA A 95 -12.91 -3.57 -1.06
C ALA A 95 -12.36 -3.99 0.31
N PHE A 96 -13.13 -3.79 1.38
CA PHE A 96 -12.66 -4.00 2.76
C PHE A 96 -12.95 -5.40 3.31
N LYS A 97 -13.50 -6.29 2.49
CA LYS A 97 -13.91 -7.64 2.92
C LYS A 97 -12.72 -8.59 3.13
N ASP A 98 -12.69 -9.17 4.34
CA ASP A 98 -11.78 -10.26 4.76
C ASP A 98 -10.28 -9.95 4.59
N LEU A 99 -9.89 -8.67 4.67
CA LEU A 99 -8.51 -8.23 4.42
C LEU A 99 -7.50 -8.72 5.47
N ASP A 100 -6.32 -9.10 5.00
CA ASP A 100 -5.13 -9.35 5.82
C ASP A 100 -4.25 -8.10 5.91
N VAL A 101 -4.18 -7.33 4.81
CA VAL A 101 -3.41 -6.08 4.74
C VAL A 101 -4.21 -5.01 4.02
N ALA A 102 -4.16 -3.78 4.54
CA ALA A 102 -4.73 -2.60 3.90
C ALA A 102 -3.68 -1.49 3.77
N ILE A 103 -3.40 -1.09 2.52
CA ILE A 103 -2.47 -0.01 2.18
C ILE A 103 -3.31 1.18 1.71
N LEU A 104 -3.51 2.15 2.61
CA LEU A 104 -4.37 3.31 2.37
C LEU A 104 -3.55 4.43 1.71
N VAL A 105 -3.47 4.41 0.37
CA VAL A 105 -2.72 5.41 -0.43
C VAL A 105 -3.60 6.57 -0.85
N GLY A 106 -4.86 6.30 -1.22
CA GLY A 106 -5.82 7.31 -1.65
C GLY A 106 -6.11 8.34 -0.56
N SER A 107 -5.83 9.61 -0.85
CA SER A 107 -6.17 10.76 -0.01
C SER A 107 -6.57 11.93 -0.90
N MET A 108 -7.31 12.89 -0.37
CA MET A 108 -7.66 14.10 -1.10
C MET A 108 -6.38 14.93 -1.34
N PRO A 109 -5.96 15.17 -2.60
CA PRO A 109 -4.85 16.06 -2.87
C PRO A 109 -5.24 17.50 -2.55
N ARG A 110 -4.26 18.31 -2.16
CA ARG A 110 -4.49 19.74 -1.98
C ARG A 110 -4.82 20.38 -3.33
N ARG A 111 -5.95 21.08 -3.41
CA ARG A 111 -6.36 21.86 -4.58
C ARG A 111 -6.03 23.33 -4.40
N GLU A 112 -5.93 24.05 -5.51
CA GLU A 112 -5.79 25.51 -5.49
C GLU A 112 -6.95 26.15 -4.72
N GLY A 113 -6.66 27.17 -3.91
CA GLY A 113 -7.62 27.82 -3.03
C GLY A 113 -8.00 27.03 -1.76
N MET A 114 -7.55 25.79 -1.59
CA MET A 114 -7.86 25.00 -0.40
C MET A 114 -6.96 25.38 0.79
N GLU A 115 -7.60 25.78 1.90
CA GLU A 115 -6.92 25.97 3.17
C GLU A 115 -6.58 24.63 3.84
N ARG A 116 -5.61 24.65 4.75
CA ARG A 116 -5.21 23.45 5.51
C ARG A 116 -6.39 22.80 6.26
N LYS A 117 -7.31 23.61 6.79
CA LYS A 117 -8.49 23.13 7.53
C LYS A 117 -9.44 22.34 6.63
N ASP A 118 -9.60 22.75 5.37
CA ASP A 118 -10.52 22.12 4.42
C ASP A 118 -9.94 20.80 3.92
N LEU A 119 -8.63 20.77 3.65
CA LEU A 119 -7.89 19.54 3.34
C LEU A 119 -8.01 18.51 4.46
N LEU A 120 -7.87 18.95 5.72
CA LEU A 120 -8.04 18.08 6.89
C LEU A 120 -9.48 17.56 6.99
N LYS A 121 -10.49 18.43 6.87
CA LYS A 121 -11.90 18.02 6.91
C LYS A 121 -12.23 16.98 5.83
N ALA A 122 -11.76 17.19 4.61
CA ALA A 122 -11.98 16.26 3.50
C ALA A 122 -11.35 14.89 3.78
N ASN A 123 -10.08 14.87 4.20
CA ASN A 123 -9.40 13.61 4.52
C ASN A 123 -9.98 12.92 5.76
N VAL A 124 -10.41 13.67 6.80
CA VAL A 124 -11.09 13.08 7.97
C VAL A 124 -12.33 12.30 7.54
N LYS A 125 -13.13 12.82 6.60
CA LYS A 125 -14.30 12.09 6.08
C LYS A 125 -13.89 10.76 5.41
N ILE A 126 -12.86 10.79 4.56
CA ILE A 126 -12.36 9.61 3.84
C ILE A 126 -11.87 8.55 4.83
N PHE A 127 -10.95 8.91 5.73
CA PHE A 127 -10.33 7.95 6.64
C PHE A 127 -11.27 7.50 7.78
N LYS A 128 -12.31 8.28 8.10
CA LYS A 128 -13.40 7.81 8.97
C LYS A 128 -14.25 6.74 8.28
N SER A 129 -14.57 6.92 7.00
CA SER A 129 -15.29 5.92 6.20
C SER A 129 -14.47 4.64 6.07
N GLN A 130 -13.22 4.74 5.62
CA GLN A 130 -12.32 3.60 5.46
C GLN A 130 -12.04 2.88 6.79
N GLY A 131 -11.88 3.62 7.89
CA GLY A 131 -11.77 3.04 9.23
C GLY A 131 -13.03 2.25 9.64
N ALA A 132 -14.22 2.81 9.42
CA ALA A 132 -15.48 2.10 9.67
C ALA A 132 -15.65 0.87 8.76
N ALA A 133 -15.20 0.94 7.51
CA ALA A 133 -15.22 -0.19 6.59
C ALA A 133 -14.25 -1.31 7.01
N LEU A 134 -13.03 -0.96 7.44
CA LEU A 134 -12.10 -1.91 8.08
C LEU A 134 -12.73 -2.56 9.29
N ASP A 135 -13.31 -1.76 10.19
CA ASP A 135 -13.97 -2.26 11.39
C ASP A 135 -15.11 -3.23 11.07
N LYS A 136 -15.87 -2.95 10.02
CA LYS A 136 -17.05 -3.75 9.68
C LYS A 136 -16.72 -5.02 8.89
N TYR A 137 -15.80 -4.95 7.93
CA TYR A 137 -15.64 -5.97 6.90
C TYR A 137 -14.29 -6.70 6.92
N ALA A 138 -13.25 -6.12 7.51
CA ALA A 138 -11.92 -6.74 7.51
C ALA A 138 -11.74 -7.73 8.66
N LYS A 139 -10.72 -8.58 8.55
CA LYS A 139 -10.26 -9.41 9.66
C LYS A 139 -9.78 -8.49 10.79
N LYS A 140 -10.06 -8.84 12.05
CA LYS A 140 -9.60 -8.03 13.19
C LYS A 140 -8.07 -8.01 13.34
N SER A 141 -7.40 -8.99 12.74
CA SER A 141 -5.95 -9.09 12.63
C SER A 141 -5.34 -8.24 11.50
N VAL A 142 -6.15 -7.58 10.66
CA VAL A 142 -5.68 -6.81 9.49
C VAL A 142 -4.56 -5.84 9.87
N LYS A 143 -3.50 -5.79 9.06
CA LYS A 143 -2.41 -4.81 9.19
C LYS A 143 -2.66 -3.63 8.27
N VAL A 144 -2.63 -2.42 8.81
CA VAL A 144 -3.00 -1.19 8.10
C VAL A 144 -1.78 -0.28 7.99
N ILE A 145 -1.46 0.14 6.78
CA ILE A 145 -0.41 1.13 6.48
C ILE A 145 -1.06 2.32 5.79
N VAL A 146 -0.99 3.49 6.40
CA VAL A 146 -1.47 4.76 5.81
C VAL A 146 -0.31 5.49 5.14
N VAL A 147 -0.49 5.75 3.83
CA VAL A 147 0.43 6.50 2.99
C VAL A 147 -0.17 7.85 2.60
N GLY A 148 -1.48 7.90 2.40
CA GLY A 148 -2.20 9.12 1.99
C GLY A 148 -2.05 10.25 3.01
N ASN A 149 -1.67 11.44 2.52
CA ASN A 149 -1.31 12.57 3.37
C ASN A 149 -2.51 13.37 3.88
N PRO A 150 -2.45 13.95 5.10
CA PRO A 150 -1.37 13.86 6.10
C PRO A 150 -1.36 12.50 6.84
N ALA A 151 -0.31 11.69 6.62
CA ALA A 151 -0.34 10.26 6.93
C ALA A 151 -0.60 9.93 8.41
N ASN A 152 0.08 10.59 9.35
CA ASN A 152 -0.09 10.31 10.78
C ASN A 152 -1.52 10.65 11.27
N THR A 153 -2.06 11.81 10.88
CA THR A 153 -3.42 12.23 11.29
C THR A 153 -4.50 11.37 10.64
N ASN A 154 -4.31 10.98 9.38
CA ASN A 154 -5.19 10.07 8.67
C ASN A 154 -5.19 8.68 9.32
N CYS A 155 -4.01 8.18 9.70
CA CYS A 155 -3.85 6.93 10.44
C CYS A 155 -4.56 6.97 11.80
N LEU A 156 -4.42 8.07 12.55
CA LEU A 156 -5.14 8.26 13.81
C LEU A 156 -6.65 8.27 13.60
N THR A 157 -7.14 8.93 12.54
CA THR A 157 -8.57 8.97 12.20
C THR A 157 -9.11 7.58 11.87
N ALA A 158 -8.39 6.83 11.03
CA ALA A 158 -8.78 5.47 10.66
C ALA A 158 -8.81 4.55 11.88
N SER A 159 -7.74 4.54 12.69
CA SER A 159 -7.67 3.73 13.91
C SER A 159 -8.77 4.05 14.92
N LYS A 160 -9.08 5.34 15.13
CA LYS A 160 -10.19 5.74 16.02
C LYS A 160 -11.57 5.32 15.50
N SER A 161 -11.70 5.16 14.18
CA SER A 161 -12.95 4.74 13.54
C SER A 161 -13.07 3.23 13.42
N ALA A 162 -12.07 2.47 13.89
CA ALA A 162 -12.02 1.02 13.88
C ALA A 162 -11.71 0.43 15.27
N PRO A 163 -12.61 0.61 16.26
CA PRO A 163 -12.36 0.25 17.65
C PRO A 163 -12.17 -1.25 17.88
N SER A 164 -12.62 -2.12 16.97
CA SER A 164 -12.46 -3.58 17.11
C SER A 164 -11.12 -4.11 16.60
N ILE A 165 -10.30 -3.27 15.94
CA ILE A 165 -8.97 -3.63 15.45
C ILE A 165 -7.92 -3.08 16.42
N PRO A 166 -6.93 -3.89 16.85
CA PRO A 166 -5.86 -3.43 17.74
C PRO A 166 -5.14 -2.21 17.17
N LYS A 167 -4.88 -1.19 18.01
CA LYS A 167 -4.30 0.09 17.56
C LYS A 167 -2.90 -0.08 17.00
N GLU A 168 -2.15 -1.04 17.51
CA GLU A 168 -0.81 -1.44 17.05
C GLU A 168 -0.79 -2.00 15.62
N ASN A 169 -1.95 -2.37 15.07
CA ASN A 169 -2.05 -2.77 13.66
C ASN A 169 -2.10 -1.59 12.70
N PHE A 170 -2.29 -0.36 13.19
CA PHE A 170 -2.31 0.85 12.38
C PHE A 170 -0.95 1.54 12.42
N SER A 171 -0.35 1.71 11.24
CA SER A 171 0.91 2.41 11.06
C SER A 171 0.80 3.46 9.95
N CYS A 172 1.62 4.50 10.03
CA CYS A 172 1.74 5.51 8.99
C CYS A 172 3.17 5.52 8.43
N LEU A 173 3.30 5.78 7.13
CA LEU A 173 4.57 5.60 6.43
C LEU A 173 5.52 6.79 6.61
N THR A 174 6.59 6.61 7.41
CA THR A 174 7.78 7.50 7.44
C THR A 174 9.01 6.84 6.78
N ARG A 175 8.83 5.65 6.20
CA ARG A 175 9.92 4.84 5.65
C ARG A 175 10.63 5.50 4.46
N LEU A 176 9.93 6.32 3.68
CA LEU A 176 10.55 7.09 2.60
C LEU A 176 11.58 8.08 3.16
N ASP A 177 11.24 8.79 4.23
CA ASP A 177 12.14 9.75 4.86
C ASP A 177 13.31 9.05 5.56
N HIS A 178 13.07 7.88 6.16
CA HIS A 178 14.13 7.02 6.68
C HIS A 178 15.12 6.63 5.58
N ASN A 179 14.62 6.15 4.43
CA ASN A 179 15.46 5.77 3.30
C ASN A 179 16.23 6.97 2.74
N ARG A 180 15.62 8.16 2.69
CA ARG A 180 16.28 9.42 2.30
C ARG A 180 17.41 9.78 3.25
N ALA A 181 17.17 9.79 4.57
CA ALA A 181 18.19 10.06 5.57
C ALA A 181 19.36 9.07 5.46
N LYS A 182 19.05 7.78 5.33
CA LYS A 182 20.02 6.72 5.11
C LYS A 182 20.88 6.95 3.86
N ALA A 183 20.27 7.34 2.75
CA ALA A 183 20.97 7.67 1.51
C ALA A 183 21.88 8.90 1.67
N GLN A 184 21.42 9.95 2.35
CA GLN A 184 22.22 11.16 2.58
C GLN A 184 23.45 10.89 3.45
N ILE A 185 23.33 10.06 4.50
CA ILE A 185 24.47 9.63 5.32
C ILE A 185 25.49 8.87 4.46
N ALA A 186 25.03 7.91 3.66
CA ALA A 186 25.89 7.11 2.79
C ALA A 186 26.67 7.97 1.80
N LEU A 187 25.98 8.92 1.13
CA LEU A 187 26.59 9.87 0.20
C LEU A 187 27.64 10.75 0.90
N LYS A 188 27.32 11.26 2.10
CA LYS A 188 28.23 12.13 2.86
C LYS A 188 29.52 11.43 3.27
N LEU A 189 29.46 10.12 3.53
CA LEU A 189 30.57 9.32 4.02
C LEU A 189 31.27 8.49 2.92
N GLY A 190 30.81 8.59 1.67
CA GLY A 190 31.40 7.83 0.55
C GLY A 190 31.20 6.31 0.66
N VAL A 191 30.13 5.85 1.30
CA VAL A 191 29.80 4.42 1.46
C VAL A 191 28.49 4.08 0.76
N THR A 192 28.14 2.78 0.72
CA THR A 192 26.85 2.37 0.16
C THR A 192 25.75 2.52 1.21
N ALA A 193 24.49 2.64 0.77
CA ALA A 193 23.36 2.63 1.71
C ALA A 193 23.32 1.32 2.53
N ASN A 194 23.83 0.20 2.02
CA ASN A 194 23.86 -1.07 2.77
C ASN A 194 24.73 -1.00 4.04
N ASP A 195 25.70 -0.07 4.06
CA ASP A 195 26.62 0.13 5.18
C ASP A 195 26.04 1.00 6.30
N VAL A 196 24.87 1.63 6.08
CA VAL A 196 24.20 2.50 7.05
C VAL A 196 23.05 1.76 7.73
N LYS A 197 23.07 1.70 9.07
CA LYS A 197 22.05 1.06 9.93
C LYS A 197 21.59 1.99 11.05
N ASN A 198 20.49 1.64 11.71
CA ASN A 198 19.97 2.31 12.91
C ASN A 198 19.61 3.81 12.74
N VAL A 199 19.27 4.24 11.53
CA VAL A 199 18.68 5.57 11.30
C VAL A 199 17.26 5.59 11.86
N ILE A 200 16.89 6.63 12.60
CA ILE A 200 15.54 6.76 13.18
C ILE A 200 14.89 8.04 12.65
N ILE A 201 13.60 7.97 12.32
CA ILE A 201 12.80 9.17 12.00
C ILE A 201 11.77 9.34 13.12
N TRP A 202 11.85 10.47 13.82
CA TRP A 202 10.91 10.82 14.88
C TRP A 202 9.86 11.82 14.38
N GLY A 203 8.68 11.76 15.00
CA GLY A 203 7.62 12.75 14.82
C GLY A 203 6.70 12.49 13.62
N ASN A 204 6.23 13.58 13.02
CA ASN A 204 5.21 13.58 11.99
C ASN A 204 5.83 13.47 10.58
N HIS A 205 5.16 12.82 9.62
CA HIS A 205 5.54 12.89 8.21
C HIS A 205 5.23 14.29 7.65
N SER A 206 6.12 15.23 7.93
CA SER A 206 6.08 16.64 7.52
C SER A 206 7.46 17.29 7.68
N SER A 207 7.55 18.59 7.41
CA SER A 207 8.78 19.38 7.63
C SER A 207 9.28 19.41 9.07
N THR A 208 8.44 19.05 10.04
CA THR A 208 8.78 18.96 11.47
C THR A 208 9.30 17.59 11.89
N GLN A 209 9.56 16.67 10.95
CA GLN A 209 10.18 15.39 11.27
C GLN A 209 11.61 15.60 11.77
N TYR A 210 12.10 14.66 12.59
CA TYR A 210 13.47 14.68 13.09
C TYR A 210 14.23 13.42 12.64
N PRO A 211 15.11 13.54 11.63
CA PRO A 211 16.04 12.48 11.26
C PRO A 211 17.16 12.38 12.30
N ASP A 212 17.08 11.36 13.15
CA ASP A 212 18.07 11.09 14.18
C ASP A 212 19.19 10.23 13.61
N VAL A 213 20.35 10.88 13.46
CA VAL A 213 21.61 10.29 13.00
C VAL A 213 22.55 9.93 14.15
N ASN A 214 22.23 10.33 15.39
CA ASN A 214 23.10 10.07 16.56
C ASN A 214 23.18 8.58 16.89
N HIS A 215 22.12 7.83 16.58
CA HIS A 215 22.06 6.39 16.76
C HIS A 215 22.45 5.60 15.49
N ALA A 216 22.71 6.30 14.38
CA ALA A 216 23.08 5.64 13.13
C ALA A 216 24.47 5.00 13.26
N LYS A 217 24.60 3.80 12.69
CA LYS A 217 25.87 3.06 12.61
C LYS A 217 26.27 2.94 11.15
N VAL A 218 27.54 3.21 10.87
CA VAL A 218 28.09 3.16 9.51
C VAL A 218 29.32 2.26 9.48
N LYS A 219 29.34 1.30 8.57
CA LYS A 219 30.54 0.52 8.26
C LYS A 219 31.40 1.32 7.27
N LEU A 220 32.56 1.78 7.71
CA LEU A 220 33.53 2.43 6.82
C LEU A 220 34.33 1.36 6.06
N GLN A 221 34.70 1.67 4.83
CA GLN A 221 35.69 0.88 4.09
C GLN A 221 37.07 1.33 4.53
N GLY A 222 37.72 0.50 5.35
CA GLY A 222 39.06 0.73 5.90
C GLY A 222 39.67 -0.59 6.33
#